data_AF-A0A935UM79-F1
#
_entry.id   AF-A0A935UM79-F1
#
_cell.length_a   1.000
_cell.length_b   1.000
_cell.length_c   1.000
_cell.angle_alpha   90.00
_cell.angle_beta   90.00
_cell.angle_gamma   90.00
#
_symmetry.space_group_name_H-M   'P 1'
#
loop_
_entity.id
_entity.type
_entity.pdbx_description
1 polymer ?
#
loop_
_entity_poly.entity_id
_entity_poly.type
_entity_poly.pdbx_seq_one_letter_code
_entity_poly.pdbx_strand_id
1 'polypeptide(L)'
;MMDQPEQARRHFELAERVLAARVADKPEAGNVVAAHAVALAGVGRADEAKAAIRRSFELYPVNKDRWIATWRVYDQAVIEMMSGSSAAAVATLSGLMDRQTDVISPAILASSPVFAPLRGRGDFQALLAEHH
;
A
#
# COMPACT_ATOMS: atom_id res chain seq x y z
N MET A 1 -24.09 12.13 -7.67
CA MET A 1 -22.66 11.77 -7.57
C MET A 1 -22.20 11.85 -6.11
N MET A 2 -22.92 11.18 -5.17
CA MET A 2 -22.68 11.30 -3.71
C MET A 2 -22.44 9.97 -2.99
N ASP A 3 -22.20 8.88 -3.73
CA ASP A 3 -22.29 7.51 -3.18
C ASP A 3 -20.95 6.74 -3.25
N GLN A 4 -19.89 7.37 -3.77
CA GLN A 4 -18.58 6.73 -3.95
C GLN A 4 -17.86 6.37 -2.64
N PRO A 5 -17.87 7.20 -1.57
CA PRO A 5 -17.15 6.85 -0.34
C PRO A 5 -17.83 5.74 0.46
N GLU A 6 -19.17 5.72 0.52
CA GLU A 6 -19.90 4.64 1.19
C GLU A 6 -19.77 3.31 0.43
N GLN A 7 -19.85 3.35 -0.91
CA GLN A 7 -19.60 2.17 -1.73
C GLN A 7 -18.16 1.65 -1.57
N ALA A 8 -17.16 2.53 -1.58
CA ALA A 8 -15.77 2.14 -1.34
C ALA A 8 -15.62 1.45 0.02
N ARG A 9 -16.22 2.00 1.07
CA ARG A 9 -16.21 1.40 2.40
C ARG A 9 -16.85 0.01 2.42
N ARG A 10 -18.02 -0.17 1.81
CA ARG A 10 -18.69 -1.48 1.69
C ARG A 10 -17.82 -2.51 0.95
N HIS A 11 -17.13 -2.07 -0.11
CA HIS A 11 -16.21 -2.94 -0.83
C HIS A 11 -15.00 -3.33 0.02
N PHE A 12 -14.45 -2.42 0.80
CA PHE A 12 -13.38 -2.75 1.75
C PHE A 12 -13.85 -3.67 2.88
N GLU A 13 -15.07 -3.48 3.40
CA GLU A 13 -15.64 -4.38 4.41
C GLU A 13 -15.84 -5.80 3.86
N LEU A 14 -16.29 -5.94 2.61
CA LEU A 14 -16.37 -7.25 1.97
C LEU A 14 -14.98 -7.86 1.75
N ALA A 15 -14.04 -7.06 1.24
CA ALA A 15 -12.67 -7.51 1.00
C ALA A 15 -12.00 -7.97 2.30
N GLU A 16 -12.18 -7.22 3.38
CA GLU A 16 -11.65 -7.55 4.71
C GLU A 16 -12.15 -8.91 5.18
N ARG A 17 -13.46 -9.17 5.09
CA ARG A 17 -14.05 -10.47 5.49
C ARG A 17 -13.49 -11.64 4.68
N VAL A 18 -13.42 -11.49 3.36
CA VAL A 18 -12.92 -12.55 2.46
C VAL A 18 -11.43 -12.81 2.70
N LEU A 19 -10.64 -11.75 2.85
CA LEU A 19 -9.20 -11.86 3.05
C LEU A 19 -8.87 -12.37 4.45
N ALA A 20 -9.61 -11.96 5.49
CA ALA A 20 -9.48 -12.50 6.84
C ALA A 20 -9.68 -14.03 6.86
N ALA A 21 -10.71 -14.54 6.18
CA ALA A 21 -10.93 -15.98 6.06
C ALA A 21 -9.78 -16.69 5.34
N ARG A 22 -9.21 -16.08 4.29
CA ARG A 22 -8.05 -16.65 3.58
C ARG A 22 -6.76 -16.62 4.40
N VAL A 23 -6.55 -15.56 5.20
CA VAL A 23 -5.42 -15.50 6.13
C VAL A 23 -5.57 -16.54 7.24
N ALA A 24 -6.78 -16.84 7.69
CA ALA A 24 -7.03 -17.90 8.65
C ALA A 24 -6.74 -19.30 8.07
N ASP A 25 -7.09 -19.53 6.80
CA ASP A 25 -6.80 -20.79 6.08
C ASP A 25 -5.30 -20.96 5.76
N LYS A 26 -4.63 -19.87 5.36
CA LYS A 26 -3.21 -19.87 4.94
C LYS A 26 -2.45 -18.69 5.55
N PRO A 27 -2.12 -18.76 6.85
CA PRO A 27 -1.50 -17.64 7.58
C PRO A 27 -0.07 -17.30 7.14
N GLU A 28 0.57 -18.17 6.36
CA GLU A 28 1.92 -18.01 5.81
C GLU A 28 1.93 -17.39 4.41
N ALA A 29 0.77 -17.25 3.76
CA ALA A 29 0.65 -16.65 2.44
C ALA A 29 0.83 -15.13 2.50
N GLY A 30 2.09 -14.67 2.51
CA GLY A 30 2.45 -13.26 2.74
C GLY A 30 1.79 -12.28 1.76
N ASN A 31 1.49 -12.68 0.52
CA ASN A 31 0.72 -11.85 -0.42
C ASN A 31 -0.74 -11.65 0.03
N VAL A 32 -1.38 -12.69 0.57
CA VAL A 32 -2.75 -12.60 1.11
C VAL A 32 -2.77 -11.77 2.38
N VAL A 33 -1.75 -11.90 3.23
CA VAL A 33 -1.57 -11.08 4.44
C VAL A 33 -1.40 -9.59 4.09
N ALA A 34 -0.62 -9.26 3.05
CA ALA A 34 -0.47 -7.89 2.57
C ALA A 34 -1.79 -7.32 2.02
N ALA A 35 -2.52 -8.11 1.21
CA ALA A 35 -3.83 -7.69 0.69
C ALA A 35 -4.85 -7.46 1.84
N HIS A 36 -4.85 -8.32 2.86
CA HIS A 36 -5.69 -8.14 4.05
C HIS A 36 -5.34 -6.85 4.79
N ALA A 37 -4.04 -6.51 4.88
CA ALA A 37 -3.59 -5.25 5.47
C ALA A 37 -4.16 -4.02 4.75
N VAL A 38 -4.19 -4.01 3.41
CA VAL A 38 -4.81 -2.93 2.64
C VAL A 38 -6.31 -2.83 2.92
N ALA A 39 -7.02 -3.97 3.00
CA ALA A 39 -8.44 -3.97 3.33
C ALA A 39 -8.72 -3.44 4.75
N LEU A 40 -7.87 -3.81 5.73
CA LEU A 40 -7.92 -3.27 7.09
C LEU A 40 -7.76 -1.75 7.10
N ALA A 41 -6.81 -1.21 6.33
CA ALA A 41 -6.63 0.23 6.23
C ALA A 41 -7.86 0.91 5.60
N GLY A 42 -8.44 0.32 4.56
CA GLY A 42 -9.64 0.83 3.87
C GLY A 42 -10.91 0.88 4.74
N VAL A 43 -11.01 0.02 5.77
CA VAL A 43 -12.10 0.08 6.76
C VAL A 43 -11.77 0.94 8.00
N GLY A 44 -10.60 1.56 8.03
CA GLY A 44 -10.15 2.45 9.12
C GLY A 44 -9.41 1.75 10.27
N ARG A 45 -9.01 0.48 10.13
CA ARG A 45 -8.27 -0.30 11.13
C ARG A 45 -6.75 -0.16 10.91
N ALA A 46 -6.25 1.07 11.00
CA ALA A 46 -4.89 1.44 10.62
C ALA A 46 -3.78 0.67 11.39
N ASP A 47 -3.92 0.50 12.70
CA ASP A 47 -2.89 -0.18 13.50
C ASP A 47 -2.78 -1.68 13.16
N GLU A 48 -3.92 -2.31 12.89
CA GLU A 48 -3.99 -3.70 12.45
C GLU A 48 -3.42 -3.86 11.05
N ALA A 49 -3.71 -2.91 10.14
CA ALA A 49 -3.10 -2.87 8.82
C ALA A 49 -1.57 -2.78 8.90
N LYS A 50 -1.04 -1.89 9.76
CA LYS A 50 0.41 -1.74 9.99
C LYS A 50 1.05 -3.01 10.56
N ALA A 51 0.37 -3.69 11.48
CA ALA A 51 0.84 -4.97 12.01
C ALA A 51 0.85 -6.07 10.93
N ALA A 52 -0.22 -6.14 10.12
CA ALA A 52 -0.35 -7.14 9.06
C ALA A 52 0.67 -6.93 7.93
N ILE A 53 0.90 -5.69 7.47
CA ILE A 53 1.89 -5.44 6.42
C ILE A 53 3.31 -5.76 6.91
N ARG A 54 3.65 -5.45 8.17
CA ARG A 54 4.93 -5.86 8.78
C ARG A 54 5.09 -7.38 8.77
N ARG A 55 4.06 -8.11 9.20
CA ARG A 55 4.05 -9.58 9.14
C ARG A 55 4.22 -10.10 7.71
N SER A 56 3.65 -9.43 6.71
CA SER A 56 3.79 -9.84 5.31
C SER A 56 5.24 -9.83 4.84
N PHE A 57 6.04 -8.86 5.31
CA PHE A 57 7.48 -8.78 5.04
C PHE A 57 8.28 -9.85 5.77
N GLU A 58 7.84 -10.28 6.96
CA GLU A 58 8.47 -11.38 7.69
C GLU A 58 8.24 -12.73 7.00
N LEU A 59 7.02 -12.96 6.49
CA LEU A 59 6.63 -14.20 5.82
C LEU A 59 7.31 -14.40 4.46
N TYR A 60 7.54 -13.29 3.74
CA TYR A 60 8.32 -13.28 2.51
C TYR A 60 9.37 -12.16 2.61
N PRO A 61 10.57 -12.50 3.08
CA PRO A 61 11.61 -11.49 3.21
C PRO A 61 11.93 -10.90 1.85
N VAL A 62 11.99 -9.57 1.80
CA VAL A 62 12.25 -8.72 0.62
C VAL A 62 13.50 -9.16 -0.16
N ASN A 63 14.42 -9.88 0.48
CA ASN A 63 15.65 -10.36 -0.13
C ASN A 63 15.49 -11.62 -1.01
N LYS A 64 14.35 -12.34 -0.95
CA LYS A 64 14.15 -13.58 -1.73
C LYS A 64 13.59 -13.33 -3.12
N ASP A 65 12.77 -12.29 -3.28
CA ASP A 65 12.19 -11.89 -4.56
C ASP A 65 12.00 -10.37 -4.58
N ARG A 66 12.85 -9.69 -5.38
CA ARG A 66 12.83 -8.24 -5.51
C ARG A 66 11.53 -7.72 -6.13
N TRP A 67 10.89 -8.49 -7.02
CA TRP A 67 9.66 -8.05 -7.68
C TRP A 67 8.48 -8.08 -6.72
N ILE A 68 8.35 -9.15 -5.93
CA ILE A 68 7.27 -9.24 -4.93
C ILE A 68 7.53 -8.25 -3.79
N ALA A 69 8.78 -7.98 -3.45
CA ALA A 69 9.13 -6.94 -2.50
C ALA A 69 8.64 -5.55 -2.93
N THR A 70 8.80 -5.19 -4.21
CA THR A 70 8.32 -3.91 -4.76
C THR A 70 6.83 -3.70 -4.51
N TRP A 71 6.01 -4.71 -4.79
CA TRP A 71 4.57 -4.63 -4.57
C TRP A 71 4.19 -4.52 -3.10
N ARG A 72 4.91 -5.19 -2.18
CA ARG A 72 4.66 -5.06 -0.74
C ARG A 72 5.02 -3.67 -0.20
N VAL A 73 6.11 -3.09 -0.69
CA VAL A 73 6.48 -1.71 -0.34
C VAL A 73 5.45 -0.72 -0.90
N TYR A 74 4.92 -0.99 -2.10
CA TYR A 74 3.82 -0.22 -2.65
C TYR A 74 2.54 -0.32 -1.79
N ASP A 75 2.15 -1.54 -1.37
CA ASP A 75 1.01 -1.76 -0.47
C ASP A 75 1.19 -1.03 0.86
N GLN A 76 2.42 -0.98 1.39
CA GLN A 76 2.74 -0.18 2.58
C GLN A 76 2.44 1.31 2.36
N ALA A 77 2.89 1.88 1.23
CA ALA A 77 2.59 3.29 0.91
C ALA A 77 1.09 3.56 0.77
N VAL A 78 0.33 2.61 0.21
CA VAL A 78 -1.15 2.68 0.13
C VAL A 78 -1.77 2.69 1.53
N ILE A 79 -1.33 1.81 2.43
CA ILE A 79 -1.79 1.74 3.82
C ILE A 79 -1.48 3.06 4.56
N GLU A 80 -0.28 3.59 4.37
CA GLU A 80 0.14 4.88 4.95
C GLU A 80 -0.76 6.02 4.48
N MET A 81 -1.12 6.06 3.19
CA MET A 81 -2.09 7.02 2.65
C MET A 81 -3.48 6.86 3.28
N MET A 82 -4.01 5.64 3.32
CA MET A 82 -5.33 5.36 3.92
C MET A 82 -5.37 5.65 5.41
N SER A 83 -4.23 5.56 6.09
CA SER A 83 -4.05 5.88 7.51
C SER A 83 -3.78 7.36 7.78
N GLY A 84 -3.80 8.23 6.76
CA GLY A 84 -3.51 9.67 6.87
C GLY A 84 -2.05 10.02 7.11
N SER A 85 -1.13 9.07 6.93
CA SER A 85 0.31 9.23 7.16
C SER A 85 1.05 9.64 5.88
N SER A 86 0.66 10.75 5.27
CA SER A 86 1.19 11.20 3.96
C SER A 86 2.71 11.35 3.90
N ALA A 87 3.34 11.82 4.98
CA ALA A 87 4.80 11.95 5.03
C ALA A 87 5.51 10.58 5.01
N ALA A 88 4.95 9.58 5.70
CA ALA A 88 5.47 8.22 5.68
C ALA A 88 5.33 7.61 4.28
N ALA A 89 4.17 7.81 3.63
CA ALA A 89 3.92 7.35 2.27
C ALA A 89 4.97 7.86 1.28
N VAL A 90 5.31 9.16 1.32
CA VAL A 90 6.35 9.73 0.46
C VAL A 90 7.72 9.12 0.74
N ALA A 91 8.10 8.93 2.01
CA ALA A 91 9.37 8.29 2.38
C ALA A 91 9.45 6.83 1.90
N THR A 92 8.36 6.08 2.02
CA THR A 92 8.26 4.70 1.52
C THR A 92 8.40 4.64 0.00
N LEU A 93 7.71 5.53 -0.72
CA LEU A 93 7.82 5.63 -2.19
C LEU A 93 9.21 6.06 -2.66
N SER A 94 9.87 6.96 -1.93
CA SER A 94 11.25 7.36 -2.20
C SER A 94 12.22 6.18 -2.10
N GLY A 95 12.19 5.46 -0.97
CA GLY A 95 13.02 4.27 -0.82
C GLY A 95 12.68 3.14 -1.80
N LEU A 96 11.46 3.12 -2.36
CA LEU A 96 11.09 2.18 -3.42
C LEU A 96 11.78 2.54 -4.75
N MET A 97 11.78 3.82 -5.12
CA MET A 97 12.35 4.27 -6.39
C MET A 97 13.88 4.25 -6.41
N ASP A 98 14.53 4.52 -5.27
CA ASP A 98 15.98 4.37 -5.11
C ASP A 98 16.48 2.94 -5.39
N ARG A 99 15.63 1.94 -5.13
CA ARG A 99 15.99 0.52 -5.34
C ARG A 99 15.93 0.09 -6.82
N GLN A 100 15.61 1.01 -7.74
CA GLN A 100 15.39 0.79 -9.17
C GLN A 100 14.45 -0.38 -9.44
N THR A 101 13.16 -0.08 -9.62
CA THR A 101 12.16 -1.07 -10.00
C THR A 101 11.67 -0.77 -11.40
N ASP A 102 11.69 -1.75 -12.31
CA ASP A 102 11.17 -1.59 -13.67
C ASP A 102 9.63 -1.44 -13.71
N VAL A 103 8.97 -1.54 -12.56
CA VAL A 103 7.52 -1.73 -12.42
C VAL A 103 6.81 -0.48 -11.93
N ILE A 104 7.43 0.27 -11.01
CA ILE A 104 6.86 1.47 -10.42
C ILE A 104 7.66 2.67 -10.89
N SER A 105 7.06 3.46 -11.78
CA SER A 105 7.64 4.68 -12.34
C SER A 105 6.96 5.93 -11.74
N PRO A 106 7.61 7.11 -11.82
CA PRO A 106 6.99 8.37 -11.40
C PRO A 106 5.64 8.63 -12.09
N ALA A 107 5.52 8.25 -13.36
CA ALA A 107 4.27 8.39 -14.11
C ALA A 107 3.12 7.58 -13.47
N ILE A 108 3.38 6.35 -13.04
CA ILE A 108 2.38 5.51 -12.35
C ILE A 108 1.97 6.16 -11.03
N LEU A 109 2.93 6.67 -10.25
CA LEU A 109 2.65 7.32 -8.97
C LEU A 109 1.82 8.60 -9.15
N ALA A 110 2.15 9.43 -10.15
CA ALA A 110 1.43 10.65 -10.47
C ALA A 110 -0.03 10.37 -10.89
N SER A 111 -0.26 9.32 -11.67
CA SER A 111 -1.60 8.93 -12.15
C SER A 111 -2.45 8.20 -11.10
N SER A 112 -1.84 7.60 -10.07
CA SER A 112 -2.55 6.82 -9.06
C SER A 112 -3.57 7.67 -8.27
N PRO A 113 -4.85 7.26 -8.18
CA PRO A 113 -5.85 7.94 -7.36
C PRO A 113 -5.52 7.93 -5.87
N VAL A 114 -4.84 6.89 -5.37
CA VAL A 114 -4.45 6.77 -3.96
C VAL A 114 -3.48 7.88 -3.56
N PHE A 115 -2.57 8.25 -4.46
CA PHE A 115 -1.58 9.30 -4.24
C PHE A 115 -2.03 10.67 -4.75
N ALA A 116 -3.27 10.81 -5.24
CA ALA A 116 -3.82 12.09 -5.66
C ALA A 116 -3.69 13.19 -4.58
N PRO A 117 -3.91 12.91 -3.28
CA PRO A 117 -3.69 13.90 -2.22
C PRO A 117 -2.22 14.36 -2.05
N LEU A 118 -1.24 13.57 -2.51
CA LEU A 118 0.18 13.93 -2.43
C LEU A 118 0.64 14.89 -3.52
N ARG A 119 -0.11 15.03 -4.62
CA ARG A 119 0.30 15.83 -5.80
C ARG A 119 0.62 17.30 -5.50
N GLY A 120 0.03 17.86 -4.45
CA GLY A 120 0.28 19.24 -4.02
C GLY A 120 1.45 19.39 -3.03
N ARG A 121 2.08 18.29 -2.58
CA ARG A 121 3.18 18.35 -1.62
C ARG A 121 4.52 18.50 -2.35
N GLY A 122 5.36 19.41 -1.85
CA GLY A 122 6.68 19.65 -2.44
C GLY A 122 7.63 18.45 -2.36
N ASP A 123 7.56 17.66 -1.27
CA ASP A 123 8.37 16.45 -1.10
C ASP A 123 8.02 15.37 -2.15
N PHE A 124 6.73 15.18 -2.43
CA PHE A 124 6.28 14.26 -3.47
C PHE A 124 6.64 14.77 -4.89
N GLN A 125 6.54 16.06 -5.15
CA GLN A 125 6.93 16.63 -6.46
C GLN A 125 8.43 16.50 -6.73
N ALA A 126 9.27 16.79 -5.72
CA ALA A 126 10.71 16.60 -5.81
C ALA A 126 11.05 15.13 -6.13
N LEU A 127 10.41 14.22 -5.41
CA LEU A 127 10.53 12.80 -5.64
C LEU A 127 10.20 12.38 -7.08
N LEU A 128 9.11 12.91 -7.66
CA LEU A 128 8.76 12.59 -9.05
C LEU A 128 9.76 13.15 -10.06
N ALA A 129 10.37 14.31 -9.78
CA ALA A 129 11.33 14.97 -10.66
C ALA A 129 12.71 14.31 -10.65
N GLU A 130 13.15 13.76 -9.52
CA GLU A 130 14.45 13.11 -9.36
C GLU A 130 14.58 11.79 -10.13
N HIS A 131 13.45 11.12 -10.39
CA HIS A 131 13.41 9.81 -11.05
C HIS A 131 12.77 9.84 -12.45
N HIS A 132 12.68 11.03 -13.07
CA HIS A 132 11.96 11.29 -14.32
C HIS A 132 12.78 11.08 -15.60
#